data_AF-A0A6P6BV19-F1
#
_entry.id   AF-A0A6P6BV19-F1
#
_cell.length_a   1.000
_cell.length_b   1.000
_cell.length_c   1.000
_cell.angle_alpha   90.00
_cell.angle_beta   90.00
_cell.angle_gamma   90.00
#
_symmetry.space_group_name_H-M   'P 1'
#
loop_
_entity.id
_entity.type
_entity.pdbx_description
1 polymer ?
#
loop_
_entity_poly.entity_id
_entity_poly.type
_entity_poly.pdbx_seq_one_letter_code
_entity_poly.pdbx_strand_id
1 'polypeptide(L)'
;MSAAPLVGYSSSGSEDEAEAGTQARPGAGGRPRGQKLPVPDSVLHMFPSTEEGPEDDSAKHGGRVRTFPHERGNWATHVYLPYDAREEFVDLLDTLLFHAQTYVPRLVRMEAFHLSLSQSVVLRHHWIHPFVQALKDRMASCQRFCFTANRVKIYTNQEKTRTFVGLEVTSGHTQFLDLVSEVDRVMEEFDLATFYQDPSFHISLAWCVGDAQLQLEGPCLRELQEIVDEFEDSEMLLRMHAEQVRCKSGNKFFLMPLNFPKEAERRLPQVRVHLLQPPAARCGLQAF
;
A
#
# COMPACT_ATOMS: atom_id res chain seq x y z
N MET A 1 28.31 31.84 -27.39
CA MET A 1 27.16 32.77 -27.52
C MET A 1 26.16 32.35 -26.43
N SER A 2 26.31 32.80 -25.19
CA SER A 2 26.00 34.11 -24.58
C SER A 2 24.50 34.45 -24.53
N ALA A 3 24.01 34.58 -23.29
CA ALA A 3 22.89 35.39 -22.75
C ALA A 3 21.46 35.07 -23.23
N ALA A 4 20.39 35.12 -22.41
CA ALA A 4 20.15 35.33 -20.98
C ALA A 4 18.64 35.04 -20.70
N PRO A 5 18.21 34.87 -19.43
CA PRO A 5 16.85 34.56 -19.00
C PRO A 5 16.03 35.83 -18.62
N LEU A 6 14.87 35.64 -17.97
CA LEU A 6 13.89 36.59 -17.36
C LEU A 6 12.52 36.40 -18.07
N VAL A 7 11.38 36.24 -17.38
CA VAL A 7 10.81 37.16 -16.37
C VAL A 7 9.91 36.38 -15.41
N GLY A 8 10.02 36.70 -14.11
CA GLY A 8 8.99 36.39 -13.11
C GLY A 8 8.07 37.60 -12.89
N TYR A 9 6.86 37.33 -12.40
CA TYR A 9 6.04 38.33 -11.73
C TYR A 9 5.20 37.66 -10.64
N SER A 10 5.45 38.10 -9.41
CA SER A 10 4.61 37.90 -8.22
C SER A 10 3.78 39.15 -7.96
N SER A 11 2.70 38.95 -7.18
CA SER A 11 1.98 39.92 -6.34
C SER A 11 0.96 40.81 -7.10
N SER A 12 -0.18 41.22 -6.55
CA SER A 12 -0.72 41.22 -5.17
C SER A 12 -2.20 41.67 -5.18
N GLY A 13 -2.94 41.32 -4.12
CA GLY A 13 -4.02 42.13 -3.50
C GLY A 13 -5.45 41.87 -4.02
N SER A 14 -6.39 41.29 -3.23
CA SER A 14 -7.18 41.88 -2.11
C SER A 14 -8.00 43.10 -2.55
N GLU A 15 -9.25 43.36 -2.18
CA GLU A 15 -10.37 42.74 -1.47
C GLU A 15 -11.56 43.72 -1.69
N ASP A 16 -12.77 43.30 -1.33
CA ASP A 16 -13.91 44.14 -0.90
C ASP A 16 -14.98 44.70 -1.89
N GLU A 17 -16.16 44.06 -1.72
CA GLU A 17 -17.44 44.61 -1.23
C GLU A 17 -18.43 45.41 -2.12
N ALA A 18 -19.66 44.85 -2.10
CA ALA A 18 -20.96 45.47 -1.80
C ALA A 18 -21.77 46.31 -2.83
N GLU A 19 -22.87 45.66 -3.26
CA GLU A 19 -24.29 46.05 -3.15
C GLU A 19 -24.90 47.39 -3.68
N ALA A 20 -25.96 47.18 -4.47
CA ALA A 20 -27.31 47.80 -4.43
C ALA A 20 -27.60 49.19 -5.05
N GLY A 21 -28.71 49.26 -5.84
CA GLY A 21 -29.62 50.43 -5.81
C GLY A 21 -30.12 51.09 -7.12
N THR A 22 -31.09 50.46 -7.80
CA THR A 22 -32.37 51.02 -8.37
C THR A 22 -32.47 52.27 -9.31
N GLN A 23 -33.22 52.06 -10.42
CA GLN A 23 -34.24 52.91 -11.12
C GLN A 23 -34.04 53.40 -12.60
N ALA A 24 -34.79 52.72 -13.50
CA ALA A 24 -35.73 53.17 -14.56
C ALA A 24 -35.37 54.06 -15.80
N ARG A 25 -35.36 53.37 -16.98
CA ARG A 25 -35.94 53.68 -18.34
C ARG A 25 -35.40 54.86 -19.20
N PRO A 26 -35.66 54.88 -20.54
CA PRO A 26 -35.27 53.91 -21.57
C PRO A 26 -34.53 54.62 -22.74
N GLY A 27 -33.45 54.04 -23.28
CA GLY A 27 -32.74 54.65 -24.42
C GLY A 27 -31.98 53.59 -25.21
N ALA A 28 -32.37 53.43 -26.47
CA ALA A 28 -31.82 52.46 -27.40
C ALA A 28 -30.29 52.61 -27.58
N GLY A 29 -29.57 51.49 -27.49
CA GLY A 29 -28.13 51.43 -27.70
C GLY A 29 -27.55 50.08 -27.29
N GLY A 30 -28.07 48.99 -27.86
CA GLY A 30 -27.57 47.65 -27.61
C GLY A 30 -26.12 47.50 -28.11
N ARG A 31 -25.15 47.47 -27.20
CA ARG A 31 -23.83 46.89 -27.49
C ARG A 31 -23.98 45.36 -27.47
N PRO A 32 -23.48 44.61 -28.48
CA PRO A 32 -23.58 43.17 -28.45
C PRO A 32 -22.73 42.64 -27.28
N ARG A 33 -23.37 41.91 -26.36
CA ARG A 33 -22.66 40.99 -25.46
C ARG A 33 -21.75 40.12 -26.33
N GLY A 34 -20.45 40.12 -26.05
CA GLY A 34 -19.48 39.28 -26.76
C GLY A 34 -20.03 37.87 -26.89
N GLN A 35 -20.32 37.46 -28.12
CA GLN A 35 -20.75 36.11 -28.41
C GLN A 35 -19.56 35.22 -28.03
N LYS A 36 -19.71 34.42 -26.97
CA LYS A 36 -18.83 33.27 -26.77
C LYS A 36 -18.96 32.44 -28.05
N LEU A 37 -17.87 32.34 -28.80
CA LEU A 37 -17.84 31.53 -29.99
C LEU A 37 -18.22 30.09 -29.59
N PRO A 38 -19.18 29.46 -30.28
CA PRO A 38 -19.50 28.07 -30.00
C PRO A 38 -18.24 27.23 -30.24
N VAL A 39 -17.98 26.33 -29.31
CA VAL A 39 -16.86 25.39 -29.44
C VAL A 39 -17.07 24.58 -30.72
N PRO A 40 -16.09 24.53 -31.65
CA PRO A 40 -16.23 23.78 -32.89
C PRO A 40 -16.58 22.32 -32.63
N ASP A 41 -17.42 21.72 -33.48
CA ASP A 41 -17.83 20.31 -33.36
C ASP A 41 -16.62 19.37 -33.31
N SER A 42 -15.51 19.71 -33.98
CA SER A 42 -14.26 18.95 -33.92
C SER A 42 -13.65 18.86 -32.51
N VAL A 43 -13.85 19.89 -31.67
CA VAL A 43 -13.40 19.90 -30.26
C VAL A 43 -14.42 19.21 -29.35
N LEU A 44 -15.73 19.32 -29.65
CA LEU A 44 -16.78 18.56 -28.96
C LEU A 44 -16.64 17.05 -29.19
N HIS A 45 -16.22 16.63 -30.40
CA HIS A 45 -15.97 15.23 -30.73
C HIS A 45 -14.58 14.72 -30.30
N MET A 46 -13.65 15.60 -29.91
CA MET A 46 -12.38 15.18 -29.29
C MET A 46 -12.57 14.67 -27.85
N PHE A 47 -13.62 15.13 -27.18
CA PHE A 47 -13.99 14.71 -25.83
C PHE A 47 -15.43 14.18 -25.86
N PRO A 48 -15.65 12.93 -26.31
CA PRO A 48 -16.97 12.31 -26.20
C PRO A 48 -17.45 12.51 -24.76
N SER A 49 -18.63 13.11 -24.60
CA SER A 49 -19.29 13.35 -23.33
C SER A 49 -19.19 12.09 -22.47
N THR A 50 -18.40 12.20 -21.41
CA THR A 50 -18.21 11.26 -20.30
C THR A 50 -18.67 9.84 -20.64
N GLU A 51 -17.77 9.04 -21.19
CA GLU A 51 -17.94 7.59 -21.08
C GLU A 51 -18.10 7.30 -19.58
N GLU A 52 -19.31 6.89 -19.19
CA GLU A 52 -19.56 6.23 -17.91
C GLU A 52 -18.46 5.17 -17.81
N GLY A 53 -17.54 5.37 -16.85
CA GLY A 53 -16.45 4.42 -16.63
C GLY A 53 -17.03 3.02 -16.49
N PRO A 54 -16.29 1.96 -16.87
CA PRO A 54 -16.82 0.60 -16.88
C PRO A 54 -17.55 0.30 -15.57
N GLU A 55 -18.85 -0.05 -15.64
CA GLU A 55 -19.62 -0.45 -14.46
C GLU A 55 -18.88 -1.58 -13.73
N ASP A 56 -18.64 -1.37 -12.43
CA ASP A 56 -17.91 -2.31 -11.58
C ASP A 56 -18.81 -3.51 -11.24
N ASP A 57 -18.74 -4.54 -12.09
CA ASP A 57 -19.44 -5.80 -11.87
C ASP A 57 -18.83 -6.54 -10.68
N SER A 58 -19.46 -6.42 -9.52
CA SER A 58 -19.02 -7.04 -8.27
C SER A 58 -18.86 -8.57 -8.36
N ALA A 59 -19.58 -9.25 -9.28
CA ALA A 59 -19.47 -10.69 -9.47
C ALA A 59 -18.06 -11.10 -9.95
N LYS A 60 -17.40 -10.25 -10.76
CA LYS A 60 -16.00 -10.45 -11.20
C LYS A 60 -14.97 -10.30 -10.09
N HIS A 61 -15.41 -9.83 -8.93
CA HIS A 61 -14.57 -9.63 -7.75
C HIS A 61 -15.05 -10.42 -6.53
N GLY A 62 -15.81 -11.50 -6.77
CA GLY A 62 -16.32 -12.37 -5.69
C GLY A 62 -17.36 -11.67 -4.80
N GLY A 63 -18.17 -10.77 -5.38
CA GLY A 63 -19.12 -9.93 -4.65
C GLY A 63 -18.46 -8.71 -3.99
N ARG A 64 -17.27 -8.31 -4.44
CA ARG A 64 -16.55 -7.15 -3.89
C ARG A 64 -16.96 -5.85 -4.53
N VAL A 65 -17.59 -5.01 -3.72
CA VAL A 65 -17.89 -3.61 -4.02
C VAL A 65 -16.65 -2.78 -3.71
N ARG A 66 -16.22 -1.95 -4.65
CA ARG A 66 -15.15 -0.97 -4.42
C ARG A 66 -15.64 0.19 -3.57
N THR A 67 -14.79 0.68 -2.68
CA THR A 67 -15.07 1.90 -1.90
C THR A 67 -15.08 3.16 -2.78
N PHE A 68 -14.33 3.15 -3.90
CA PHE A 68 -14.25 4.26 -4.84
C PHE A 68 -14.45 3.79 -6.29
N PRO A 69 -15.21 4.54 -7.12
CA PRO A 69 -15.37 4.24 -8.53
C PRO A 69 -14.04 4.42 -9.29
N HIS A 70 -13.84 3.66 -10.37
CA HIS A 70 -12.65 3.85 -11.20
C HIS A 70 -12.78 5.11 -12.07
N GLU A 71 -11.88 6.07 -11.85
CA GLU A 71 -11.71 7.23 -12.72
C GLU A 71 -10.40 7.12 -13.49
N ARG A 72 -10.42 7.44 -14.79
CA ARG A 72 -9.23 7.36 -15.63
C ARG A 72 -8.13 8.28 -15.09
N GLY A 73 -6.99 7.70 -14.73
CA GLY A 73 -5.87 8.42 -14.14
C GLY A 73 -5.77 8.32 -12.62
N ASN A 74 -6.80 7.82 -11.94
CA ASN A 74 -6.82 7.54 -10.50
C ASN A 74 -6.55 6.05 -10.23
N TRP A 75 -5.53 5.76 -9.42
CA TRP A 75 -5.02 4.43 -9.17
C TRP A 75 -5.06 4.09 -7.69
N ALA A 76 -5.82 3.05 -7.34
CA ALA A 76 -5.84 2.51 -5.99
C ALA A 76 -4.43 2.04 -5.60
N THR A 77 -3.88 2.62 -4.55
CA THR A 77 -2.50 2.44 -4.11
C THR A 77 -2.47 1.97 -2.66
N HIS A 78 -1.67 0.94 -2.39
CA HIS A 78 -1.61 0.26 -1.10
C HIS A 78 -0.20 -0.25 -0.83
N VAL A 79 0.31 0.05 0.37
CA VAL A 79 1.64 -0.36 0.85
C VAL A 79 1.46 -1.43 1.92
N TYR A 80 2.22 -2.51 1.80
CA TYR A 80 2.10 -3.68 2.67
C TYR A 80 3.39 -4.48 2.75
N LEU A 81 3.51 -5.28 3.80
CA LEU A 81 4.53 -6.31 3.93
C LEU A 81 3.96 -7.64 3.42
N PRO A 82 4.47 -8.22 2.31
CA PRO A 82 4.01 -9.51 1.82
C PRO A 82 4.42 -10.64 2.77
N TYR A 83 3.56 -11.66 2.88
CA TYR A 83 3.89 -12.92 3.53
C TYR A 83 3.74 -14.06 2.53
N ASP A 84 4.85 -14.72 2.23
CA ASP A 84 4.86 -15.89 1.37
C ASP A 84 4.65 -17.13 2.25
N ALA A 85 3.43 -17.68 2.21
CA ALA A 85 3.01 -18.78 3.08
C ALA A 85 3.74 -20.09 2.73
N ARG A 86 4.22 -20.77 3.77
CA ARG A 86 4.78 -22.13 3.67
C ARG A 86 3.66 -23.18 3.64
N GLU A 87 3.97 -24.41 3.25
CA GLU A 87 3.00 -25.50 3.19
C GLU A 87 2.34 -25.75 4.55
N GLU A 88 3.12 -25.74 5.63
CA GLU A 88 2.62 -25.98 6.99
C GLU A 88 1.64 -24.87 7.44
N PHE A 89 1.85 -23.63 6.97
CA PHE A 89 0.94 -22.51 7.24
C PHE A 89 -0.38 -22.69 6.47
N VAL A 90 -0.30 -23.25 5.26
CA VAL A 90 -1.48 -23.57 4.45
C VAL A 90 -2.31 -24.65 5.13
N ASP A 91 -1.69 -25.67 5.70
CA ASP A 91 -2.40 -26.74 6.43
C ASP A 91 -3.13 -26.20 7.68
N LEU A 92 -2.47 -25.33 8.44
CA LEU A 92 -3.11 -24.59 9.55
C LEU A 92 -4.30 -23.76 9.04
N LEU A 93 -4.11 -23.03 7.94
CA LEU A 93 -5.17 -22.21 7.34
C LEU A 93 -6.37 -23.05 6.90
N ASP A 94 -6.15 -24.19 6.27
CA ASP A 94 -7.24 -25.06 5.81
C ASP A 94 -8.01 -25.65 7.00
N THR A 95 -7.31 -26.00 8.09
CA THR A 95 -7.93 -26.43 9.35
C THR A 95 -8.79 -25.32 9.97
N LEU A 96 -8.25 -24.10 10.07
CA LEU A 96 -8.95 -22.94 10.61
C LEU A 96 -10.17 -22.56 9.75
N LEU A 97 -10.00 -22.56 8.42
CA LEU A 97 -11.07 -22.21 7.50
C LEU A 97 -12.20 -23.23 7.54
N PHE A 98 -11.88 -24.52 7.54
CA PHE A 98 -12.88 -25.59 7.65
C PHE A 98 -13.70 -25.43 8.93
N HIS A 99 -13.05 -25.15 10.06
CA HIS A 99 -13.74 -24.90 11.33
C HIS A 99 -14.60 -23.63 11.28
N ALA A 100 -14.04 -22.50 10.83
CA ALA A 100 -14.77 -21.24 10.74
C ALA A 100 -15.99 -21.32 9.80
N GLN A 101 -15.91 -22.15 8.74
CA GLN A 101 -17.03 -22.39 7.81
C GLN A 101 -18.21 -23.14 8.45
N THR A 102 -18.01 -23.82 9.58
CA THR A 102 -19.14 -24.40 10.34
C THR A 102 -20.05 -23.31 10.94
N TYR A 103 -19.48 -22.13 11.23
CA TYR A 103 -20.20 -20.95 11.71
C TYR A 103 -20.64 -20.04 10.57
N VAL A 104 -19.75 -19.80 9.59
CA VAL A 104 -20.00 -18.93 8.44
C VAL A 104 -19.59 -19.64 7.14
N PRO A 105 -20.48 -20.42 6.52
CA PRO A 105 -20.16 -21.24 5.34
C PRO A 105 -19.70 -20.45 4.10
N ARG A 106 -19.99 -19.15 4.06
CA ARG A 106 -19.62 -18.25 2.96
C ARG A 106 -18.21 -17.66 3.08
N LEU A 107 -17.42 -18.07 4.08
CA LEU A 107 -16.02 -17.66 4.19
C LEU A 107 -15.20 -18.18 3.01
N VAL A 108 -14.38 -17.31 2.46
CA VAL A 108 -13.50 -17.56 1.32
C VAL A 108 -12.06 -17.37 1.78
N ARG A 109 -11.20 -18.33 1.43
CA ARG A 109 -9.76 -18.30 1.69
C ARG A 109 -9.10 -17.08 1.02
N MET A 110 -8.11 -16.49 1.68
CA MET A 110 -7.23 -15.50 1.03
C MET A 110 -6.22 -16.19 0.11
N GLU A 111 -6.06 -15.66 -1.11
CA GLU A 111 -5.10 -16.20 -2.10
C GLU A 111 -3.68 -15.67 -1.90
N ALA A 112 -3.54 -14.49 -1.27
CA ALA A 112 -2.26 -13.85 -1.01
C ALA A 112 -2.28 -13.17 0.36
N PHE A 113 -1.20 -13.35 1.12
CA PHE A 113 -1.09 -12.91 2.49
C PHE A 113 -0.18 -11.70 2.60
N HIS A 114 -0.55 -10.76 3.46
CA HIS A 114 0.20 -9.55 3.72
C HIS A 114 -0.23 -8.90 5.02
N LEU A 115 0.60 -7.99 5.52
CA LEU A 115 0.28 -7.05 6.60
C LEU A 115 0.24 -5.63 6.02
N SER A 116 -0.89 -4.95 6.18
CA SER A 116 -1.05 -3.58 5.67
C SER A 116 -0.17 -2.58 6.44
N LEU A 117 0.47 -1.69 5.70
CA LEU A 117 1.24 -0.55 6.22
C LEU A 117 0.64 0.80 5.80
N SER A 118 -0.38 0.77 4.94
CA SER A 118 -1.18 1.94 4.56
C SER A 118 -2.66 1.57 4.42
N GLN A 119 -3.51 2.58 4.40
CA GLN A 119 -4.85 2.45 3.84
C GLN A 119 -4.77 2.28 2.32
N SER A 120 -5.88 1.88 1.68
CA SER A 120 -6.00 1.95 0.23
C SER A 120 -6.35 3.39 -0.17
N VAL A 121 -5.38 4.10 -0.75
CA VAL A 121 -5.52 5.51 -1.14
C VAL A 121 -5.60 5.65 -2.66
N VAL A 122 -6.13 6.77 -3.14
CA VAL A 122 -6.19 7.05 -4.58
C VAL A 122 -5.01 7.93 -4.97
N LEU A 123 -4.15 7.44 -5.86
CA LEU A 123 -3.00 8.17 -6.36
C LEU A 123 -3.14 8.44 -7.86
N ARG A 124 -2.80 9.64 -8.31
CA ARG A 124 -2.80 9.95 -9.75
C ARG A 124 -1.66 9.24 -10.46
N HIS A 125 -1.90 8.76 -11.68
CA HIS A 125 -0.94 7.97 -12.45
C HIS A 125 0.46 8.62 -12.54
N HIS A 126 0.53 9.93 -12.75
CA HIS A 126 1.79 10.66 -12.87
C HIS A 126 2.60 10.72 -11.56
N TRP A 127 1.97 10.56 -10.41
CA TRP A 127 2.63 10.54 -9.10
C TRP A 127 3.13 9.17 -8.68
N ILE A 128 2.74 8.09 -9.37
CA ILE A 128 3.11 6.72 -8.98
C ILE A 128 4.63 6.55 -8.90
N HIS A 129 5.38 6.99 -9.92
CA HIS A 129 6.84 6.82 -9.92
C HIS A 129 7.54 7.67 -8.85
N PRO A 130 7.25 8.97 -8.70
CA PRO A 130 7.77 9.76 -7.58
C PRO A 130 7.44 9.16 -6.21
N PHE A 131 6.20 8.74 -5.99
CA PHE A 131 5.75 8.14 -4.72
C PHE A 131 6.52 6.87 -4.38
N VAL A 132 6.66 5.96 -5.35
CA VAL A 132 7.43 4.73 -5.17
C VAL A 132 8.92 5.02 -4.92
N GLN A 133 9.48 6.06 -5.55
CA GLN A 133 10.86 6.45 -5.30
C GLN A 133 11.04 6.97 -3.88
N ALA A 134 10.16 7.85 -3.40
CA ALA A 134 10.19 8.33 -2.03
C ALA A 134 10.06 7.19 -1.00
N LEU A 135 9.14 6.24 -1.25
CA LEU A 135 9.06 5.03 -0.42
C LEU A 135 10.35 4.22 -0.43
N LYS A 136 10.96 3.99 -1.61
CA LYS A 136 12.23 3.24 -1.71
C LYS A 136 13.33 3.91 -0.89
N ASP A 137 13.45 5.23 -0.98
CA ASP A 137 14.50 5.99 -0.29
C ASP A 137 14.36 5.88 1.23
N ARG A 138 13.12 5.92 1.76
CA ARG A 138 12.86 5.71 3.18
C ARG A 138 13.07 4.26 3.63
N MET A 139 12.49 3.31 2.90
CA MET A 139 12.60 1.87 3.20
C MET A 139 14.05 1.36 3.13
N ALA A 140 14.90 2.01 2.33
CA ALA A 140 16.34 1.72 2.26
C ALA A 140 17.11 2.01 3.57
N SER A 141 16.48 2.64 4.57
CA SER A 141 17.05 2.81 5.91
C SER A 141 16.50 1.82 6.95
N CYS A 142 15.39 1.15 6.62
CA CYS A 142 14.68 0.22 7.49
C CYS A 142 15.35 -1.15 7.49
N GLN A 143 15.33 -1.82 8.65
CA GLN A 143 15.95 -3.13 8.84
C GLN A 143 14.91 -4.24 8.80
N ARG A 144 15.34 -5.43 8.39
CA ARG A 144 14.60 -6.68 8.55
C ARG A 144 14.43 -6.99 10.03
N PHE A 145 13.31 -7.60 10.38
CA PHE A 145 13.03 -8.03 11.74
C PHE A 145 12.19 -9.32 11.74
N CYS A 146 12.18 -10.01 12.88
CA CYS A 146 11.24 -11.09 13.11
C CYS A 146 9.98 -10.55 13.79
N PHE A 147 8.85 -11.14 13.46
CA PHE A 147 7.59 -10.88 14.16
C PHE A 147 6.82 -12.19 14.35
N THR A 148 5.86 -12.18 15.27
CA THR A 148 4.98 -13.33 15.53
C THR A 148 3.54 -12.89 15.35
N ALA A 149 2.76 -13.66 14.59
CA ALA A 149 1.34 -13.44 14.38
C ALA A 149 0.56 -14.71 14.71
N ASN A 150 0.08 -14.82 15.95
CA ASN A 150 -0.52 -16.03 16.50
C ASN A 150 -1.84 -15.80 17.25
N ARG A 151 -2.35 -14.58 17.26
CA ARG A 151 -3.60 -14.26 17.93
C ARG A 151 -4.72 -14.13 16.91
N VAL A 152 -5.68 -15.03 16.93
CA VAL A 152 -6.86 -14.95 16.05
C VAL A 152 -7.68 -13.73 16.44
N LYS A 153 -8.11 -12.95 15.45
CA LYS A 153 -8.97 -11.79 15.63
C LYS A 153 -9.88 -11.60 14.42
N ILE A 154 -11.08 -11.11 14.70
CA ILE A 154 -12.08 -10.80 13.67
C ILE A 154 -11.99 -9.31 13.34
N TYR A 155 -11.93 -9.01 12.05
CA TYR A 155 -11.86 -7.64 11.53
C TYR A 155 -13.04 -7.36 10.62
N THR A 156 -13.48 -6.11 10.59
CA THR A 156 -14.39 -5.61 9.56
C THR A 156 -13.75 -4.43 8.86
N ASN A 157 -14.09 -4.22 7.59
CA ASN A 157 -13.78 -2.92 6.98
C ASN A 157 -14.68 -1.83 7.59
N GLN A 158 -14.31 -0.57 7.37
CA GLN A 158 -14.98 0.59 7.97
C GLN A 158 -16.48 0.63 7.65
N GLU A 159 -16.87 0.24 6.43
CA GLU A 159 -18.28 0.20 5.99
C GLU A 159 -19.03 -1.07 6.43
N LYS A 160 -18.35 -2.01 7.11
CA LYS A 160 -18.90 -3.31 7.54
C LYS A 160 -19.51 -4.14 6.40
N THR A 161 -19.00 -3.95 5.19
CA THR A 161 -19.40 -4.71 4.01
C THR A 161 -18.57 -5.99 3.84
N ARG A 162 -17.55 -6.18 4.69
CA ARG A 162 -16.66 -7.34 4.72
C ARG A 162 -16.25 -7.67 6.15
N THR A 163 -16.16 -8.95 6.42
CA THR A 163 -15.54 -9.49 7.64
C THR A 163 -14.36 -10.37 7.26
N PHE A 164 -13.30 -10.30 8.05
CA PHE A 164 -12.07 -11.05 7.88
C PHE A 164 -11.74 -11.81 9.17
N VAL A 165 -11.26 -13.03 9.01
CA VAL A 165 -10.53 -13.77 10.06
C VAL A 165 -9.05 -13.50 9.83
N GLY A 166 -8.32 -13.07 10.85
CA GLY A 166 -6.89 -12.79 10.72
C GLY A 166 -6.06 -13.16 11.95
N LEU A 167 -4.75 -13.27 11.75
CA LEU A 167 -3.77 -13.44 12.82
C LEU A 167 -3.13 -12.09 13.14
N GLU A 168 -3.40 -11.56 14.33
CA GLU A 168 -2.84 -10.34 14.89
C GLU A 168 -1.37 -10.56 15.28
N VAL A 169 -0.54 -9.56 14.99
CA VAL A 169 0.86 -9.50 15.41
C VAL A 169 0.94 -9.26 16.92
N THR A 170 1.57 -10.18 17.64
CA THR A 170 1.77 -10.12 19.10
C THR A 170 3.20 -9.71 19.46
N SER A 171 4.19 -10.10 18.66
CA SER A 171 5.60 -9.70 18.79
C SER A 171 6.07 -9.05 17.49
N GLY A 172 6.87 -7.99 17.57
CA GLY A 172 7.31 -7.21 16.40
C GLY A 172 6.44 -5.98 16.10
N HIS A 173 5.43 -5.70 16.94
CA HIS A 173 4.49 -4.58 16.74
C HIS A 173 5.20 -3.22 16.67
N THR A 174 6.19 -2.97 17.53
CA THR A 174 6.96 -1.71 17.52
C THR A 174 7.70 -1.49 16.20
N GLN A 175 8.25 -2.55 15.61
CA GLN A 175 8.95 -2.46 14.33
C GLN A 175 7.97 -2.17 13.17
N PHE A 176 6.74 -2.67 13.26
CA PHE A 176 5.69 -2.29 12.32
C PHE A 176 5.27 -0.83 12.48
N LEU A 177 5.18 -0.30 13.70
CA LEU A 177 4.93 1.12 13.94
C LEU A 177 6.05 2.00 13.35
N ASP A 178 7.31 1.59 13.50
CA ASP A 178 8.45 2.30 12.91
C ASP A 178 8.36 2.30 11.37
N LEU A 179 8.00 1.16 10.75
CA LEU A 179 7.76 1.10 9.30
C LEU A 179 6.61 2.00 8.86
N VAL A 180 5.48 1.94 9.57
CA VAL A 180 4.31 2.78 9.28
C VAL A 180 4.66 4.25 9.39
N SER A 181 5.42 4.66 10.41
CA SER A 181 5.88 6.04 10.57
C SER A 181 6.65 6.54 9.34
N GLU A 182 7.54 5.71 8.78
CA GLU A 182 8.25 6.07 7.54
C GLU A 182 7.35 6.06 6.30
N VAL A 183 6.37 5.15 6.23
CA VAL A 183 5.36 5.12 5.15
C VAL A 183 4.46 6.35 5.23
N ASP A 184 3.99 6.73 6.40
CA ASP A 184 3.10 7.86 6.67
C ASP A 184 3.75 9.18 6.29
N ARG A 185 5.07 9.34 6.52
CA ARG A 185 5.80 10.50 6.01
C ARG A 185 5.73 10.64 4.48
N VAL A 186 5.73 9.52 3.74
CA VAL A 186 5.52 9.57 2.27
C VAL A 186 4.05 9.82 1.95
N MET A 187 3.11 9.28 2.72
CA MET A 187 1.68 9.57 2.53
C MET A 187 1.43 11.08 2.65
N GLU A 188 1.98 11.71 3.69
CA GLU A 188 1.88 13.15 3.92
C GLU A 188 2.52 13.99 2.81
N GLU A 189 3.70 13.60 2.31
CA GLU A 189 4.36 14.27 1.18
C GLU A 189 3.51 14.33 -0.10
N PHE A 190 2.56 13.41 -0.25
CA PHE A 190 1.68 13.28 -1.41
C PHE A 190 0.22 13.64 -1.10
N ASP A 191 -0.05 14.27 0.05
CA ASP A 191 -1.38 14.64 0.53
C ASP A 191 -2.36 13.45 0.61
N LEU A 192 -1.85 12.28 1.01
CA LEU A 192 -2.62 11.04 1.16
C LEU A 192 -2.93 10.77 2.65
N ALA A 193 -4.00 10.01 2.90
CA ALA A 193 -4.35 9.60 4.25
C ALA A 193 -3.26 8.69 4.85
N THR A 194 -2.85 9.01 6.07
CA THR A 194 -1.94 8.20 6.90
C THR A 194 -2.64 6.95 7.42
N PHE A 195 -1.89 6.09 8.11
CA PHE A 195 -2.42 4.85 8.67
C PHE A 195 -3.43 5.09 9.81
N TYR A 196 -4.09 4.00 10.24
CA TYR A 196 -5.11 4.07 11.28
C TYR A 196 -4.52 4.53 12.62
N GLN A 197 -5.28 5.34 13.38
CA GLN A 197 -4.84 5.89 14.67
C GLN A 197 -4.53 4.81 15.72
N ASP A 198 -5.31 3.73 15.74
CA ASP A 198 -5.09 2.54 16.58
C ASP A 198 -4.75 1.35 15.68
N PRO A 199 -3.48 1.20 15.27
CA PRO A 199 -3.07 0.21 14.29
C PRO A 199 -3.09 -1.20 14.88
N SER A 200 -3.76 -2.12 14.19
CA SER A 200 -3.72 -3.56 14.49
C SER A 200 -3.18 -4.30 13.26
N PHE A 201 -1.89 -4.64 13.32
CA PHE A 201 -1.21 -5.36 12.25
C PHE A 201 -1.63 -6.82 12.27
N HIS A 202 -2.04 -7.33 11.12
CA HIS A 202 -2.53 -8.69 11.02
C HIS A 202 -2.37 -9.26 9.61
N ILE A 203 -2.39 -10.59 9.53
CA ILE A 203 -2.50 -11.34 8.28
C ILE A 203 -3.94 -11.80 8.14
N SER A 204 -4.64 -11.31 7.12
CA SER A 204 -5.98 -11.83 6.80
C SER A 204 -5.86 -13.26 6.23
N LEU A 205 -6.60 -14.19 6.82
CA LEU A 205 -6.63 -15.61 6.45
C LEU A 205 -7.79 -15.94 5.52
N ALA A 206 -8.98 -15.43 5.87
CA ALA A 206 -10.22 -15.66 5.16
C ALA A 206 -11.14 -14.43 5.28
N TRP A 207 -12.11 -14.32 4.37
CA TRP A 207 -13.05 -13.21 4.36
C TRP A 207 -14.42 -13.60 3.84
N CYS A 208 -15.45 -12.82 4.17
CA CYS A 208 -16.77 -12.93 3.57
C CYS A 208 -17.44 -11.56 3.37
N VAL A 209 -18.49 -11.53 2.56
CA VAL A 209 -19.33 -10.35 2.38
C VAL A 209 -20.28 -10.16 3.59
N GLY A 210 -20.49 -8.90 3.96
CA GLY A 210 -21.33 -8.46 5.07
C GLY A 210 -20.62 -8.49 6.42
N ASP A 211 -21.33 -8.05 7.46
CA ASP A 211 -20.89 -8.13 8.85
C ASP A 211 -21.21 -9.52 9.42
N ALA A 212 -20.17 -10.34 9.62
CA ALA A 212 -20.22 -11.66 10.23
C ALA A 212 -19.59 -11.68 11.64
N GLN A 213 -19.33 -10.50 12.23
CA GLN A 213 -18.57 -10.39 13.48
C GLN A 213 -19.27 -11.14 14.63
N LEU A 214 -20.59 -10.99 14.76
CA LEU A 214 -21.37 -11.65 15.82
C LEU A 214 -21.36 -13.18 15.74
N GLN A 215 -21.24 -13.75 14.53
CA GLN A 215 -21.21 -15.20 14.31
C GLN A 215 -19.82 -15.80 14.56
N LEU A 216 -18.76 -15.01 14.31
CA LEU A 216 -17.37 -15.45 14.42
C LEU A 216 -16.74 -15.10 15.77
N GLU A 217 -17.23 -14.08 16.46
CA GLU A 217 -16.84 -13.79 17.84
C GLU A 217 -17.38 -14.82 18.84
N GLY A 218 -16.83 -14.83 20.06
CA GLY A 218 -17.26 -15.74 21.12
C GLY A 218 -16.74 -17.17 20.92
N PRO A 219 -17.60 -18.21 20.84
CA PRO A 219 -17.16 -19.61 20.76
C PRO A 219 -16.25 -19.90 19.57
N CYS A 220 -16.62 -19.45 18.37
CA CYS A 220 -15.84 -19.69 17.16
C CYS A 220 -14.42 -19.11 17.30
N LEU A 221 -14.30 -17.85 17.71
CA LEU A 221 -13.00 -17.21 17.93
C LEU A 221 -12.12 -17.97 18.94
N ARG A 222 -12.71 -18.45 20.04
CA ARG A 222 -11.97 -19.22 21.06
C ARG A 222 -11.50 -20.56 20.50
N GLU A 223 -12.36 -21.29 19.80
CA GLU A 223 -12.01 -22.59 19.19
C GLU A 223 -10.96 -22.42 18.10
N LEU A 224 -11.02 -21.34 17.31
CA LEU A 224 -9.96 -21.02 16.34
C LEU A 224 -8.63 -20.70 17.02
N GLN A 225 -8.65 -20.02 18.17
CA GLN A 225 -7.43 -19.78 18.94
C GLN A 225 -6.87 -21.09 19.51
N GLU A 226 -7.72 -21.98 20.02
CA GLU A 226 -7.32 -23.31 20.49
C GLU A 226 -6.63 -24.11 19.37
N ILE A 227 -7.18 -24.10 18.14
CA ILE A 227 -6.55 -24.73 16.97
C ILE A 227 -5.15 -24.14 16.69
N VAL A 228 -4.98 -22.82 16.79
CA VAL A 228 -3.68 -22.16 16.60
C VAL A 228 -2.69 -22.56 17.69
N ASP A 229 -3.15 -22.61 18.95
CA ASP A 229 -2.31 -22.89 20.11
C ASP A 229 -1.87 -24.37 20.14
N GLU A 230 -2.72 -25.29 19.70
CA GLU A 230 -2.46 -26.75 19.65
C GLU A 230 -1.72 -27.20 18.39
N PHE A 231 -1.56 -26.33 17.38
CA PHE A 231 -0.88 -26.69 16.14
C PHE A 231 0.61 -27.01 16.40
N GLU A 232 1.10 -28.11 15.84
CA GLU A 232 2.48 -28.55 16.02
C GLU A 232 3.47 -27.47 15.55
N ASP A 233 4.48 -27.18 16.36
CA ASP A 233 5.50 -26.14 16.11
C ASP A 233 4.93 -24.74 15.81
N SER A 234 3.73 -24.41 16.32
CA SER A 234 3.07 -23.11 16.10
C SER A 234 3.97 -21.90 16.39
N GLU A 235 4.81 -21.95 17.42
CA GLU A 235 5.76 -20.89 17.75
C GLU A 235 6.77 -20.61 16.62
N MET A 236 7.29 -21.67 15.97
CA MET A 236 8.22 -21.55 14.85
C MET A 236 7.48 -21.19 13.56
N LEU A 237 6.33 -21.80 13.32
CA LEU A 237 5.53 -21.60 12.11
C LEU A 237 5.04 -20.16 11.99
N LEU A 238 4.58 -19.59 13.11
CA LEU A 238 3.99 -18.25 13.17
C LEU A 238 5.04 -17.17 13.45
N ARG A 239 6.31 -17.54 13.58
CA ARG A 239 7.44 -16.61 13.59
C ARG A 239 7.90 -16.36 12.16
N MET A 240 7.69 -15.13 11.73
CA MET A 240 7.89 -14.69 10.36
C MET A 240 9.02 -13.68 10.25
N HIS A 241 9.53 -13.49 9.04
CA HIS A 241 10.59 -12.53 8.74
C HIS A 241 10.07 -11.41 7.83
N ALA A 242 10.20 -10.18 8.30
CA ALA A 242 9.96 -8.98 7.52
C ALA A 242 11.17 -8.73 6.62
N GLU A 243 11.05 -9.03 5.32
CA GLU A 243 12.18 -8.94 4.38
C GLU A 243 12.07 -7.80 3.37
N GLN A 244 10.85 -7.39 3.04
CA GLN A 244 10.56 -6.43 1.99
C GLN A 244 9.22 -5.75 2.25
N VAL A 245 9.07 -4.55 1.72
CA VAL A 245 7.78 -3.85 1.60
C VAL A 245 7.40 -3.86 0.12
N ARG A 246 6.11 -4.01 -0.17
CA ARG A 246 5.55 -3.89 -1.52
C ARG A 246 4.56 -2.73 -1.57
N CYS A 247 4.59 -2.00 -2.68
CA CYS A 247 3.55 -1.04 -3.04
C CYS A 247 2.81 -1.57 -4.27
N LYS A 248 1.49 -1.76 -4.15
CA LYS A 248 0.61 -2.02 -5.29
C LYS A 248 -0.05 -0.71 -5.69
N SER A 249 0.01 -0.34 -6.96
CA SER A 249 -0.77 0.77 -7.51
C SER A 249 -1.48 0.30 -8.78
N GLY A 250 -2.81 0.19 -8.71
CA GLY A 250 -3.64 -0.47 -9.73
C GLY A 250 -3.17 -1.90 -10.01
N ASN A 251 -2.69 -2.16 -11.23
CA ASN A 251 -2.13 -3.45 -11.64
C ASN A 251 -0.58 -3.51 -11.58
N LYS A 252 0.08 -2.46 -11.10
CA LYS A 252 1.55 -2.42 -10.95
C LYS A 252 1.96 -2.80 -9.54
N PHE A 253 3.08 -3.50 -9.42
CA PHE A 253 3.67 -3.91 -8.16
C PHE A 253 5.12 -3.43 -8.09
N PHE A 254 5.49 -2.84 -6.96
CA PHE A 254 6.82 -2.30 -6.70
C PHE A 254 7.35 -2.92 -5.41
N LEU A 255 8.63 -3.28 -5.41
CA LEU A 255 9.30 -3.99 -4.33
C LEU A 255 10.40 -3.10 -3.74
N MET A 256 10.46 -3.06 -2.40
CA MET A 256 11.44 -2.32 -1.62
C MET A 256 12.05 -3.27 -0.57
N PRO A 257 13.28 -3.79 -0.79
CA PRO A 257 13.90 -4.70 0.16
C PRO A 257 14.29 -3.97 1.45
N LEU A 258 14.13 -4.65 2.60
CA LEU A 258 14.63 -4.17 3.88
C LEU A 258 16.08 -4.64 4.09
N ASN A 259 16.87 -3.83 4.80
CA ASN A 259 18.28 -4.11 5.04
C ASN A 259 18.49 -5.20 6.10
N PHE A 260 19.59 -5.94 6.00
CA PHE A 260 19.98 -6.83 7.10
C PHE A 260 20.27 -6.02 8.38
N PRO A 261 19.97 -6.58 9.57
CA PRO A 261 20.32 -5.93 10.83
C PRO A 261 21.83 -5.68 10.91
N LYS A 262 22.23 -4.50 11.39
CA LYS A 262 23.65 -4.09 11.49
C LYS A 262 24.52 -5.05 12.32
N GLU A 263 23.92 -5.89 13.16
CA GLU A 263 24.61 -6.93 13.93
C GLU A 263 24.99 -8.18 13.12
N ALA A 264 24.27 -8.48 12.04
CA ALA A 264 24.54 -9.63 11.17
C ALA A 264 25.80 -9.43 10.30
N GLU A 265 26.10 -8.18 9.92
CA GLU A 265 27.32 -7.81 9.19
C GLU A 265 28.60 -8.08 9.99
N ARG A 266 28.54 -8.08 11.33
CA ARG A 266 29.70 -8.38 12.19
C ARG A 266 30.00 -9.87 12.32
N ARG A 267 29.11 -10.75 11.85
CA ARG A 267 29.27 -12.22 11.95
C ARG A 267 29.69 -12.90 10.64
N LEU A 268 29.87 -12.14 9.55
CA LEU A 268 30.52 -12.69 8.36
C LEU A 268 32.01 -12.88 8.68
N PRO A 269 32.57 -14.10 8.59
CA PRO A 269 34.01 -14.26 8.72
C PRO A 269 34.66 -13.45 7.59
N GLN A 270 35.47 -12.46 7.95
CA GLN A 270 36.39 -11.84 7.02
C GLN A 270 37.30 -12.95 6.49
N VAL A 271 36.99 -13.49 5.32
CA VAL A 271 37.92 -14.33 4.58
C VAL A 271 39.04 -13.40 4.16
N ARG A 272 40.06 -13.33 5.01
CA ARG A 272 41.30 -12.61 4.76
C ARG A 272 41.98 -13.35 3.63
N VAL A 273 41.79 -12.89 2.39
CA VAL A 273 42.51 -13.40 1.23
C VAL A 273 43.98 -13.02 1.43
N HIS A 274 44.74 -13.92 2.04
CA HIS A 274 46.19 -13.82 2.00
C HIS A 274 46.61 -14.07 0.55
N LEU A 275 46.92 -13.00 -0.16
CA LEU A 275 47.72 -13.06 -1.38
C LEU A 275 49.02 -13.79 -1.05
N LEU A 276 49.11 -15.05 -1.47
CA LEU A 276 50.37 -15.76 -1.60
C LEU A 276 51.20 -15.01 -2.65
N GLN A 277 52.21 -14.26 -2.18
CA GLN A 277 53.28 -13.78 -3.07
C GLN A 277 54.02 -15.01 -3.62
N PRO A 278 54.25 -15.08 -4.95
CA PRO A 278 55.05 -16.16 -5.52
C PRO A 278 56.52 -15.99 -5.11
N PRO A 279 57.27 -17.10 -4.93
CA PRO A 279 58.67 -17.04 -4.52
C PRO A 279 59.54 -16.47 -5.64
N ALA A 280 60.51 -15.64 -5.24
CA ALA A 280 61.48 -15.01 -6.12
C ALA A 280 62.32 -16.05 -6.89
N ALA A 281 62.23 -16.02 -8.22
CA ALA A 281 63.13 -16.75 -9.09
C ALA A 281 64.55 -16.16 -9.00
N ARG A 282 65.46 -16.87 -8.33
CA ARG A 282 66.90 -16.69 -8.52
C ARG A 282 67.32 -17.50 -9.75
N CYS A 283 67.47 -16.84 -10.89
CA CYS A 283 68.21 -17.38 -12.02
C CYS A 283 69.51 -16.59 -12.13
N GLY A 284 70.60 -17.21 -11.69
CA GLY A 284 71.97 -16.79 -11.99
C GLY A 284 72.56 -17.73 -13.03
N LEU A 285 73.33 -17.15 -13.96
CA LEU A 285 74.42 -17.66 -14.82
C LEU A 285 74.32 -16.89 -16.15
N GLN A 286 75.12 -15.84 -16.39
CA GLN A 286 76.47 -15.90 -16.98
C GLN A 286 76.59 -16.88 -18.16
N ALA A 287 76.68 -16.37 -19.40
CA ALA A 287 77.93 -16.26 -20.17
C ALA A 287 77.66 -16.18 -21.70
N PHE A 288 78.43 -15.31 -22.34
CA PHE A 288 78.64 -15.06 -23.78
C PHE A 288 77.59 -14.28 -24.57
#